data_AF-A0A2V6A2I4-F1
#
_entry.id   AF-A0A2V6A2I4-F1
#
_cell.length_a   1.000
_cell.length_b   1.000
_cell.length_c   1.000
_cell.angle_alpha   90.00
_cell.angle_beta   90.00
_cell.angle_gamma   90.00
#
_symmetry.space_group_name_H-M   'P 1'
#
loop_
_entity.id
_entity.type
_entity.pdbx_description
1 polymer ?
#
loop_
_entity_poly.entity_id
_entity_poly.type
_entity_poly.pdbx_seq_one_letter_code
_entity_poly.pdbx_strand_id
1 'polypeptide(L)'
;MSSILKDSRGRSRFWIASFTDSLGRRLKRSTKTTDPELAKRIASEWDEAGKAARAGRLVESQCRKVLAEIYEKATGKPLHFRTTRSWLNGWLEEKKIGTSPRTLMKY
;
A
#
# COMPACT_ATOMS: atom_id res chain seq x y z
N MET A 1 -7.41 -14.07 14.73
CA MET A 1 -6.19 -14.00 15.56
C MET A 1 -5.01 -13.84 14.63
N SER A 2 -4.36 -12.69 14.72
CA SER A 2 -3.11 -12.38 14.07
C SER A 2 -1.96 -13.16 14.71
N SER A 3 -0.95 -13.51 13.92
CA SER A 3 0.28 -14.10 14.42
C SER A 3 1.47 -13.61 13.61
N ILE A 4 2.64 -13.54 14.24
CA ILE A 4 3.90 -13.24 13.55
C ILE A 4 4.69 -14.52 13.33
N LEU A 5 5.36 -14.60 12.18
CA LEU A 5 6.23 -15.71 11.80
C LEU A 5 7.56 -15.14 11.33
N LYS A 6 8.65 -15.83 11.65
CA LYS A 6 9.95 -15.57 11.04
C LYS A 6 10.13 -16.53 9.86
N ASP A 7 10.80 -16.08 8.81
CA ASP A 7 11.14 -16.97 7.71
C ASP A 7 12.10 -18.06 8.20
N SER A 8 11.64 -19.32 8.13
CA SER A 8 12.43 -20.48 8.57
C SER A 8 13.64 -20.74 7.69
N ARG A 9 13.63 -20.24 6.44
CA ARG A 9 14.76 -20.37 5.50
C ARG A 9 15.77 -19.23 5.61
N GLY A 10 15.54 -18.27 6.51
CA GLY A 10 16.44 -17.14 6.74
C GLY A 10 16.64 -16.21 5.53
N ARG A 11 15.80 -16.30 4.49
CA ARG A 11 15.95 -15.48 3.28
C ARG A 11 15.51 -14.03 3.50
N SER A 12 14.66 -13.79 4.50
CA SER A 12 14.24 -12.45 4.90
C SER A 12 14.53 -12.18 6.37
N ARG A 13 15.13 -11.01 6.64
CA ARG A 13 15.33 -10.48 7.99
C ARG A 13 14.05 -9.90 8.62
N PHE A 14 13.00 -9.75 7.82
CA PHE A 14 11.77 -9.09 8.24
C PHE A 14 10.76 -10.09 8.79
N TRP A 15 10.01 -9.67 9.81
CA TRP A 15 8.91 -10.45 10.35
C TRP A 15 7.75 -10.53 9.36
N ILE A 16 7.11 -11.69 9.28
CA ILE A 16 5.93 -11.94 8.44
C ILE A 16 4.70 -11.93 9.35
N ALA A 17 3.74 -11.05 9.09
CA ALA A 17 2.47 -11.05 9.78
C ALA A 17 1.46 -11.96 9.03
N SER A 18 0.75 -12.78 9.78
CA SER A 18 -0.41 -13.54 9.33
C SER A 18 -1.67 -12.94 9.92
N PHE A 19 -2.60 -12.50 9.07
CA PHE A 19 -3.84 -11.82 9.46
C PHE A 19 -4.99 -12.26 8.54
N THR A 20 -6.22 -11.91 8.92
CA THR A 20 -7.42 -12.24 8.15
C THR A 20 -7.87 -11.04 7.34
N ASP A 21 -8.02 -11.22 6.03
CA ASP A 21 -8.52 -10.19 5.12
C ASP A 21 -10.04 -9.99 5.27
N SER A 22 -10.54 -8.88 4.72
CA SER A 22 -11.95 -8.52 4.54
C SER A 22 -12.82 -9.66 3.99
N LEU A 23 -12.26 -10.43 3.05
CA LEU A 23 -12.89 -11.59 2.42
C LEU A 23 -12.76 -12.88 3.23
N GLY A 24 -12.14 -12.84 4.41
CA GLY A 24 -11.96 -14.00 5.29
C GLY A 24 -10.78 -14.89 5.01
N ARG A 25 -9.96 -14.53 4.04
CA ARG A 25 -8.77 -15.29 3.67
C ARG A 25 -7.65 -14.96 4.66
N ARG A 26 -6.96 -15.98 5.16
CA ARG A 26 -5.69 -15.76 5.91
C ARG A 26 -4.59 -15.41 4.91
N LEU A 27 -4.02 -14.22 5.07
CA LEU A 27 -2.88 -13.76 4.27
C LEU A 27 -1.62 -13.79 5.12
N LYS A 28 -0.47 -13.89 4.44
CA LYS A 28 0.86 -13.71 5.01
C LYS A 28 1.53 -12.57 4.25
N ARG A 29 1.98 -11.53 4.95
CA ARG A 29 2.66 -10.37 4.36
C ARG A 29 3.88 -9.99 5.20
N SER A 30 4.96 -9.59 4.54
CA SER A 30 6.14 -9.08 5.23
C SER A 30 5.81 -7.71 5.84
N THR A 31 6.08 -7.55 7.13
CA THR A 31 5.96 -6.27 7.84
C THR A 31 7.07 -5.29 7.45
N LYS A 32 8.14 -5.77 6.81
CA LYS A 32 9.38 -5.02 6.54
C LYS A 32 10.06 -4.41 7.78
N THR A 33 9.73 -4.92 8.96
CA THR A 33 10.36 -4.51 10.22
C THR A 33 11.18 -5.67 10.79
N THR A 34 12.33 -5.36 11.41
CA THR A 34 13.20 -6.33 12.10
C THR A 34 12.88 -6.44 13.59
N ASP A 35 12.20 -5.43 14.15
CA ASP A 35 11.71 -5.40 15.52
C ASP A 35 10.43 -6.26 15.69
N PRO A 36 10.44 -7.28 16.57
CA PRO A 36 9.29 -8.15 16.81
C PRO A 36 8.09 -7.42 17.45
N GLU A 37 8.29 -6.42 18.29
CA GLU A 37 7.20 -5.73 18.99
C GLU A 37 6.43 -4.83 18.02
N LEU A 38 7.15 -4.08 17.18
CA LEU A 38 6.55 -3.36 16.06
C LEU A 38 5.82 -4.31 15.09
N ALA A 39 6.41 -5.47 14.79
CA ALA A 39 5.76 -6.45 13.91
C ALA A 39 4.44 -7.00 14.48
N LYS A 40 4.35 -7.23 15.80
CA LYS A 40 3.10 -7.62 16.46
C LYS A 40 2.04 -6.54 16.36
N ARG A 41 2.40 -5.27 16.59
CA ARG A 41 1.47 -4.14 16.47
C ARG A 41 0.90 -4.03 15.06
N ILE A 42 1.78 -4.07 14.04
CA ILE A 42 1.39 -4.07 12.63
C ILE A 42 0.45 -5.25 12.31
N ALA A 43 0.74 -6.45 12.82
CA ALA A 43 -0.10 -7.62 12.61
C ALA A 43 -1.51 -7.48 13.23
N SER A 44 -1.60 -6.86 14.40
CA SER A 44 -2.89 -6.56 15.07
C SER A 44 -3.68 -5.52 14.30
N GLU A 45 -3.06 -4.42 13.90
CA GLU A 45 -3.69 -3.37 13.09
C GLU A 45 -4.26 -3.93 11.78
N TRP A 46 -3.53 -4.84 11.11
CA TRP A 46 -4.01 -5.48 9.88
C TRP A 46 -5.21 -6.41 10.10
N ASP A 47 -5.27 -7.13 11.22
CA ASP A 47 -6.43 -7.99 11.56
C ASP A 47 -7.66 -7.13 11.94
N GLU A 48 -7.45 -6.02 12.64
CA GLU A 48 -8.49 -5.04 12.97
C GLU A 48 -9.03 -4.35 11.72
N ALA A 49 -8.15 -3.90 10.82
CA ALA A 49 -8.54 -3.36 9.53
C ALA A 49 -9.33 -4.38 8.69
N GLY A 50 -8.88 -5.64 8.62
CA GLY A 50 -9.62 -6.71 7.93
C GLY A 50 -11.02 -6.92 8.49
N LYS A 51 -11.17 -6.91 9.82
CA LYS A 51 -12.47 -6.99 10.50
C LYS A 51 -13.36 -5.78 10.24
N ALA A 52 -12.80 -4.57 10.29
CA ALA A 52 -13.52 -3.33 10.02
C ALA A 52 -14.00 -3.26 8.55
N ALA A 53 -13.20 -3.76 7.61
CA ALA A 53 -13.55 -3.86 6.20
C ALA A 53 -14.68 -4.85 5.98
N ARG A 54 -14.60 -6.03 6.62
CA ARG A 54 -15.67 -7.03 6.58
C ARG A 54 -16.98 -6.51 7.18
N ALA A 55 -16.91 -5.68 8.21
CA ALA A 55 -18.08 -5.04 8.81
C ALA A 55 -18.66 -3.89 7.95
N GLY A 56 -18.12 -3.64 6.75
CA GLY A 56 -18.56 -2.57 5.86
C GLY A 56 -18.23 -1.16 6.34
N ARG A 57 -17.34 -1.03 7.35
CA ARG A 57 -16.99 0.25 7.97
C ARG A 57 -15.78 0.95 7.35
N LEU A 58 -15.03 0.25 6.48
CA LEU A 58 -13.91 0.84 5.75
C LEU A 58 -14.33 1.21 4.34
N VAL A 59 -14.50 2.52 4.11
CA VAL A 59 -14.65 3.10 2.77
C VAL A 59 -13.25 3.41 2.23
N GLU A 60 -12.91 2.88 1.06
CA GLU A 60 -11.57 2.99 0.47
C GLU A 60 -11.09 4.44 0.31
N SER A 61 -11.98 5.36 -0.03
CA SER A 61 -11.69 6.79 -0.15
C SER A 61 -11.24 7.41 1.18
N GLN A 62 -11.86 7.00 2.29
CA GLN A 62 -11.50 7.47 3.63
C GLN A 62 -10.13 6.91 4.07
N CYS A 63 -9.85 5.64 3.78
CA CYS A 63 -8.55 5.04 4.09
C CYS A 63 -7.41 5.71 3.33
N ARG A 64 -7.59 5.97 2.03
CA ARG A 64 -6.60 6.67 1.20
C ARG A 64 -6.32 8.08 1.73
N LYS A 65 -7.37 8.79 2.17
CA LYS A 65 -7.23 10.13 2.76
C LYS A 65 -6.42 10.10 4.06
N VAL A 66 -6.77 9.22 4.99
CA VAL A 66 -6.05 9.08 6.27
C VAL A 66 -4.58 8.70 6.05
N LEU A 67 -4.30 7.78 5.12
CA LEU A 67 -2.93 7.39 4.78
C LEU A 67 -2.14 8.51 4.12
N ALA A 68 -2.76 9.30 3.24
CA ALA A 68 -2.13 10.46 2.64
C ALA A 68 -1.74 11.49 3.72
N GLU A 69 -2.66 11.79 4.64
CA GLU A 69 -2.42 12.74 5.73
C GLU A 69 -1.30 12.27 6.67
N ILE A 70 -1.24 10.98 7.01
CA ILE A 70 -0.15 10.42 7.83
C ILE A 70 1.18 10.53 7.10
N TYR A 71 1.21 10.17 5.81
CA TYR A 71 2.43 10.22 5.00
C TYR A 71 2.94 11.65 4.82
N GLU A 72 2.04 12.60 4.54
CA GLU A 72 2.36 14.02 4.42
C GLU A 72 2.94 14.58 5.72
N LYS A 73 2.35 14.25 6.87
CA LYS A 73 2.87 14.67 8.18
C LYS A 73 4.24 14.06 8.49
N ALA A 74 4.47 12.80 8.10
CA ALA A 74 5.72 12.10 8.40
C ALA A 74 6.88 12.49 7.48
N THR A 75 6.60 12.82 6.22
CA THR A 75 7.65 13.02 5.20
C THR A 75 7.65 14.41 4.56
N GLY A 76 6.63 15.23 4.82
CA GLY A 76 6.44 16.55 4.20
C GLY A 76 6.08 16.50 2.72
N LYS A 77 5.82 15.31 2.17
CA LYS A 77 5.54 15.10 0.74
C LYS A 77 4.13 14.54 0.53
N PRO A 78 3.40 14.98 -0.51
CA PRO A 78 2.08 14.45 -0.82
C PRO A 78 2.14 13.00 -1.31
N LEU A 79 1.22 12.18 -0.80
CA LEU A 79 1.05 10.80 -1.27
C LEU A 79 0.19 10.81 -2.54
N HIS A 80 0.83 10.68 -3.71
CA HIS A 80 0.12 10.75 -4.99
C HIS A 80 -0.53 9.41 -5.36
N PHE A 81 -1.86 9.37 -5.31
CA PHE A 81 -2.65 8.30 -5.91
C PHE A 81 -3.00 8.64 -7.37
N ARG A 82 -2.07 8.40 -8.30
CA ARG A 82 -2.38 8.55 -9.74
C ARG A 82 -2.97 7.25 -10.27
N THR A 83 -4.09 7.35 -10.98
CA THR A 83 -4.59 6.23 -11.79
C THR A 83 -3.65 6.03 -12.99
N THR A 84 -3.60 4.81 -13.53
CA THR A 84 -2.78 4.50 -14.72
C THR A 84 -3.08 5.46 -15.88
N ARG A 85 -4.37 5.81 -16.09
CA ARG A 85 -4.81 6.79 -17.08
C ARG A 85 -4.25 8.18 -16.80
N SER A 86 -4.34 8.67 -15.57
CA SER A 86 -3.82 9.99 -15.19
C SER A 86 -2.30 10.06 -15.37
N TRP A 87 -1.60 8.96 -15.07
CA TRP A 87 -0.16 8.88 -15.29
C TRP A 87 0.20 8.89 -16.78
N LEU A 88 -0.46 8.07 -17.60
CA LEU A 88 -0.23 8.02 -19.05
C LEU A 88 -0.55 9.36 -19.72
N ASN A 89 -1.63 10.04 -19.33
CA ASN A 89 -1.95 11.36 -19.83
C ASN A 89 -0.88 12.39 -19.44
N GLY A 90 -0.44 12.40 -18.18
CA GLY A 90 0.65 13.28 -17.75
C GLY A 90 1.96 13.02 -18.50
N TRP A 91 2.27 11.76 -18.76
CA TRP A 91 3.44 11.37 -19.54
C TRP A 91 3.33 11.81 -21.01
N LEU A 92 2.15 11.67 -21.63
CA LEU A 92 1.90 12.17 -22.98
C LEU A 92 2.07 13.69 -23.06
N GLU A 93 1.56 14.45 -22.09
CA GLU A 93 1.75 15.91 -22.03
C GLU A 93 3.23 16.29 -21.86
N GLU A 94 3.99 15.56 -21.04
CA GLU A 94 5.44 15.77 -20.88
C GLU A 94 6.20 15.49 -22.19
N LYS A 95 5.79 14.46 -22.95
CA LYS A 95 6.39 14.14 -24.25
C LYS A 95 6.06 15.14 -25.34
N LYS A 96 4.91 15.84 -25.28
CA LYS A 96 4.58 16.92 -26.23
C LYS A 96 5.61 18.04 -26.25
N ILE A 97 6.24 18.32 -25.10
CA ILE A 97 7.17 19.45 -24.93
C ILE A 97 8.47 19.25 -25.73
N GLY A 98 8.85 18.00 -26.05
CA GLY A 98 10.11 17.68 -26.74
C GLY A 98 9.98 16.80 -28.00
N THR A 99 8.76 16.53 -28.47
CA THR A 99 8.51 15.55 -29.54
C THR A 99 7.71 16.17 -30.68
N SER A 100 8.07 15.85 -31.94
CA SER A 100 7.31 16.34 -33.09
C SER A 100 5.87 15.80 -33.10
N PRO A 101 4.88 16.55 -33.62
CA PRO A 101 3.47 16.18 -33.57
C PRO A 101 3.16 14.79 -34.17
N ARG A 102 3.94 14.39 -35.18
CA ARG A 102 3.78 13.12 -35.90
C ARG A 102 4.28 11.91 -35.10
N THR A 103 5.28 12.10 -34.24
CA THR A 103 5.77 11.05 -33.34
C THR A 103 4.85 10.90 -32.12
N LEU A 104 4.22 12.00 -31.68
CA LEU A 104 3.22 11.97 -30.61
C LEU A 104 1.99 11.12 -30.97
N MET A 105 1.48 11.20 -32.21
CA MET A 105 0.34 10.40 -32.68
C MET A 105 0.57 8.88 -32.67
N LYS A 106 1.82 8.41 -32.48
CA LYS A 106 2.16 6.98 -32.43
C LYS A 106 2.17 6.40 -31.00
N TYR A 107 2.07 7.25 -29.98
CA TYR A 107 2.00 6.85 -28.57
C TYR A 107 0.55 6.81 -28.09
#